data_AF-K2EGH2-F1
#
_entry.id   AF-K2EGH2-F1
#
_cell.length_a   1.000
_cell.length_b   1.000
_cell.length_c   1.000
_cell.angle_alpha   90.00
_cell.angle_beta   90.00
_cell.angle_gamma   90.00
#
_symmetry.space_group_name_H-M   'P 1'
#
loop_
_entity.id
_entity.type
_entity.pdbx_description
1 polymer ?
#
loop_
_entity_poly.entity_id
_entity_poly.type
_entity_poly.pdbx_seq_one_letter_code
_entity_poly.pdbx_strand_id
1 'polypeptide(L)' 'MNVRKFIAATARDALRKVKETLGNDAIILSNRGIPGGVEIMAVAARDMAMIVPTQVADR' A
#
# COMPACT_ATOMS: atom_id res chain seq x y z
N MET A 1 -1.46 -6.88 -11.30
CA MET A 1 -1.34 -6.53 -9.86
C MET A 1 -0.30 -5.42 -9.75
N ASN A 2 -0.74 -4.17 -9.60
CA ASN A 2 0.17 -3.02 -9.64
C ASN A 2 0.38 -2.44 -8.24
N VAL A 3 1.21 -3.13 -7.43
CA VAL A 3 1.66 -2.60 -6.14
C VAL A 3 2.60 -1.43 -6.39
N ARG A 4 2.36 -0.30 -5.72
CA ARG A 4 3.15 0.91 -5.83
C ARG A 4 3.77 1.28 -4.50
N LYS A 5 5.00 1.81 -4.58
CA LYS A 5 5.78 2.30 -3.44
C LYS A 5 5.68 3.83 -3.37
N PHE A 6 5.48 4.35 -2.17
CA PHE A 6 5.40 5.77 -1.87
C PHE A 6 6.35 6.11 -0.72
N ILE A 7 7.26 7.05 -0.97
CA ILE A 7 8.21 7.56 0.03
C ILE A 7 7.90 9.02 0.31
N ALA A 8 7.87 9.39 1.59
CA ALA A 8 7.75 10.79 2.02
C ALA A 8 8.34 11.02 3.42
N ALA A 9 8.61 12.28 3.75
CA ALA A 9 9.14 12.67 5.05
C ALA A 9 8.18 12.37 6.21
N THR A 10 6.87 12.44 5.96
CA THR A 10 5.83 12.12 6.95
C THR A 10 4.81 11.12 6.40
N ALA A 11 4.17 10.38 7.30
CA ALA A 11 3.08 9.48 6.94
C ALA A 11 1.91 10.21 6.27
N ARG A 12 1.60 11.43 6.69
CA ARG A 12 0.56 12.27 6.08
C ARG A 12 0.87 12.54 4.61
N ASP A 13 2.12 12.86 4.29
CA ASP A 13 2.54 13.12 2.92
C ASP A 13 2.52 11.87 2.06
N ALA A 14 2.98 10.73 2.61
CA ALA A 14 2.93 9.46 1.90
C ALA A 14 1.49 9.04 1.60
N LEU A 15 0.57 9.17 2.58
CA LEU A 15 -0.85 8.85 2.39
C LEU A 15 -1.55 9.79 1.41
N ARG A 16 -1.18 11.07 1.39
CA ARG A 16 -1.67 12.01 0.37
C ARG A 16 -1.25 11.56 -1.04
N LYS A 17 0.02 11.22 -1.24
CA LYS A 17 0.51 10.67 -2.52
C LYS A 17 -0.23 9.40 -2.91
N VAL A 18 -0.49 8.50 -1.95
CA VAL A 18 -1.28 7.28 -2.17
C VAL A 18 -2.67 7.64 -2.71
N LYS A 19 -3.40 8.54 -2.05
CA LYS A 19 -4.76 8.94 -2.45
C LYS A 19 -4.80 9.60 -3.83
N GLU A 20 -3.88 10.53 -4.07
CA GLU A 20 -3.74 11.23 -5.36
C GLU A 20 -3.44 10.25 -6.51
N THR A 21 -2.73 9.16 -6.22
CA THR A 21 -2.24 8.24 -7.23
C THR A 21 -3.15 7.03 -7.47
N LEU A 22 -3.73 6.48 -6.41
CA LEU A 22 -4.44 5.20 -6.43
C LEU A 22 -5.95 5.36 -6.23
N GLY A 23 -6.39 6.50 -5.68
CA GLY A 23 -7.77 6.71 -5.25
C GLY A 23 -7.92 6.65 -3.73
N ASN A 24 -9.08 7.11 -3.26
CA ASN A 24 -9.37 7.19 -1.82
C ASN A 24 -9.67 5.82 -1.19
N ASP A 25 -9.90 4.81 -2.03
CA ASP A 25 -10.15 3.40 -1.72
C ASP A 25 -8.85 2.56 -1.73
N ALA A 26 -7.68 3.17 -1.90
CA ALA A 26 -6.42 2.45 -1.91
C ALA A 26 -6.20 1.62 -0.63
N ILE A 27 -5.73 0.39 -0.77
CA ILE A 27 -5.34 -0.46 0.35
C ILE A 27 -3.85 -0.33 0.60
N ILE A 28 -3.49 -0.09 1.85
CA ILE A 28 -2.12 -0.12 2.34
C ILE A 28 -1.73 -1.56 2.65
N LEU A 29 -0.67 -2.04 2.00
CA LEU A 29 -0.10 -3.37 2.23
C LEU A 29 0.98 -3.33 3.32
N SER A 30 1.79 -2.27 3.36
CA SER A 30 2.81 -2.07 4.38
C SER A 30 3.07 -0.59 4.63
N ASN A 31 3.48 -0.28 5.85
CA ASN A 31 3.98 1.02 6.26
C ASN A 31 5.19 0.79 7.17
N ARG A 32 6.34 1.34 6.79
CA ARG A 32 7.56 1.25 7.59
C ARG A 32 8.30 2.58 7.65
N GLY A 33 8.90 2.85 8.81
CA GLY A 33 9.88 3.92 8.94
C GLY A 33 11.16 3.59 8.18
N ILE A 34 11.73 4.59 7.53
CA ILE A 34 13.04 4.54 6.87
C ILE A 34 13.85 5.76 7.31
N PRO A 35 15.19 5.78 7.16
CA PRO A 35 15.97 6.99 7.40
C PRO A 35 15.40 8.16 6.60
N GLY A 36 15.00 9.23 7.29
CA GLY A 36 14.43 10.43 6.66
C GLY A 36 12.94 10.38 6.34
N GLY A 37 12.19 9.35 6.74
CA GLY A 37 10.73 9.36 6.58
C GLY A 37 10.05 7.99 6.67
N VAL A 38 9.09 7.76 5.79
CA VAL A 38 8.34 6.50 5.71
C VAL A 38 8.28 5.97 4.28
N GLU A 39 8.19 4.65 4.18
CA GLU A 39 7.85 3.92 2.96
C GLU A 39 6.49 3.24 3.14
N ILE A 40 5.59 3.49 2.19
CA ILE A 40 4.27 2.87 2.10
C ILE A 40 4.18 2.05 0.82
N MET A 41 3.77 0.80 0.90
CA MET A 41 3.35 0.00 -0.25
C MET A 41 1.84 -0.08 -0.30
N ALA A 42 1.24 0.23 -1.46
CA ALA A 42 -0.21 0.30 -1.61
C ALA A 42 -0.67 -0.18 -2.99
N VAL A 43 -1.95 -0.56 -3.08
CA VAL A 43 -2.66 -0.96 -4.31
C VAL A 43 -3.99 -0.23 -4.40
N ALA A 44 -4.52 -0.02 -5.61
CA ALA A 44 -5.89 0.44 -5.77
C ALA A 44 -6.86 -0.70 -5.44
N ALA A 45 -8.02 -0.44 -4.83
CA ALA A 45 -8.97 -1.50 -4.46
C ALA A 45 -9.48 -2.30 -5.67
N ARG A 46 -9.69 -1.64 -6.82
CA ARG A 46 -10.04 -2.31 -8.08
C ARG A 46 -9.02 -3.36 -8.52
N ASP A 47 -7.75 -3.23 -8.12
CA ASP A 47 -6.67 -4.16 -8.46
C ASP A 47 -6.50 -5.29 -7.43
N MET A 48 -7.26 -5.25 -6.33
CA MET A 48 -7.18 -6.18 -5.19
C MET A 48 -7.83 -7.55 -5.46
N ALA A 49 -8.55 -7.71 -6.57
CA ALA A 49 -9.22 -8.96 -6.96
C ALA A 49 -8.29 -10.19 -7.11
N MET A 50 -6.98 -10.02 -6.89
CA MET A 50 -5.95 -11.04 -7.08
C MET A 50 -5.18 -11.43 -5.79
N ILE A 51 -5.54 -10.92 -4.59
CA ILE A 51 -4.66 -11.01 -3.41
C ILE A 51 -5.35 -11.52 -2.13
N VAL A 52 -6.04 -12.65 -2.22
CA VAL A 52 -6.10 -13.52 -1.05
C VAL A 52 -5.71 -14.91 -1.53
N PRO A 53 -4.45 -15.35 -1.34
CA PRO A 53 -4.21 -16.78 -1.27
C PRO A 53 -5.00 -17.22 -0.05
N THR A 54 -6.07 -17.99 -0.26
CA THR A 54 -6.62 -18.84 0.79
C THR A 54 -5.42 -19.59 1.34
N GLN A 55 -4.98 -19.23 2.54
CA GLN A 55 -4.01 -20.04 3.25
C GLN A 55 -4.79 -21.28 3.65
N VAL A 56 -4.85 -22.24 2.72
CA VAL A 56 -5.20 -23.61 3.02
C VAL A 56 -4.07 -24.07 3.93
N ALA A 57 -4.29 -23.92 5.23
CA ALA A 57 -3.48 -24.60 6.20
C ALA A 57 -3.68 -26.09 5.91
N ASP A 58 -2.70 -26.70 5.25
CA ASP A 58 -2.59 -28.14 5.17
C ASP A 58 -2.58 -28.67 6.62
N ARG A 59 -3.44 -29.66 6.83
CA ARG A 59 -3.70 -30.33 8.10
C ARG A 59 -2.52 -31.19 8.54
#